data_AF-A0A1Q9VXX8-F1
#
_entry.id   AF-A0A1Q9VXX8-F1
#
_cell.length_a   1.000
_cell.length_b   1.000
_cell.length_c   1.000
_cell.angle_alpha   90.00
_cell.angle_beta   90.00
_cell.angle_gamma   90.00
#
_symmetry.space_group_name_H-M   'P 1'
#
loop_
_entity.id
_entity.type
_entity.pdbx_description
1 polymer ?
#
loop_
_entity_poly.entity_id
_entity_poly.type
_entity_poly.pdbx_seq_one_letter_code
_entity_poly.pdbx_strand_id
1 'polypeptide(L)'
;MTDADLRKARQWAMDTIAEAEVEDRHLGYRHAACVILATVPAPPATLADELREAANDPTVCTRVSIEVRSLADRVEAVEKALNEAYADRDEAYRRIQTLLGERGEYLNEMISSERKQEKLEAEVERLTRERTVKESRTVASDLPDPADVPDGDVWQVEIRGRRTVAVRSCHYSDELVWIDAFSGTAWSDGDVTLIARLVPDTRRVIDRPEDLDKLPEGSVVLDEDGFPIYKMTRPFWRSYQEVPELNAAAVINTYGPVTVIHEPMVDSVRRS
;
A
#
# COMPACT_ATOMS: atom_id res chain seq x y z
N MET A 1 -4.20 -24.03 -36.96
CA MET A 1 -2.88 -23.88 -37.59
C MET A 1 -2.88 -22.53 -38.27
N THR A 2 -2.03 -21.61 -37.83
CA THR A 2 -1.95 -20.23 -38.31
C THR A 2 -1.04 -20.13 -39.54
N ASP A 3 -1.13 -19.04 -40.30
CA ASP A 3 -0.21 -18.77 -41.43
C ASP A 3 1.27 -18.69 -40.98
N ALA A 4 1.51 -18.33 -39.73
CA ALA A 4 2.84 -18.38 -39.13
C ALA A 4 3.31 -19.82 -38.89
N ASP A 5 2.43 -20.72 -38.46
CA ASP A 5 2.74 -22.14 -38.28
C ASP A 5 3.04 -22.82 -39.63
N LEU A 6 2.27 -22.47 -40.68
CA LEU A 6 2.50 -22.94 -42.04
C LEU A 6 3.86 -22.49 -42.59
N ARG A 7 4.22 -21.21 -42.40
CA ARG A 7 5.54 -20.68 -42.80
C ARG A 7 6.68 -21.34 -42.04
N LYS A 8 6.55 -21.53 -40.73
CA LYS A 8 7.56 -22.24 -39.91
C LYS A 8 7.72 -23.69 -40.31
N ALA A 9 6.62 -24.41 -40.55
CA ALA A 9 6.68 -25.80 -41.01
C ALA A 9 7.36 -25.92 -42.39
N ARG A 10 7.06 -25.00 -43.31
CA ARG A 10 7.69 -24.96 -44.64
C ARG A 10 9.18 -24.60 -44.56
N GLN A 11 9.55 -23.60 -43.74
CA GLN A 11 10.94 -23.22 -43.51
C GLN A 11 11.74 -24.38 -42.92
N TRP A 12 11.23 -25.02 -41.86
CA TRP A 12 11.84 -26.22 -41.28
C TRP A 12 12.06 -27.32 -42.33
N ALA A 13 11.08 -27.55 -43.21
CA ALA A 13 11.20 -28.56 -44.26
C ALA A 13 12.26 -28.20 -45.31
N MET A 14 12.40 -26.92 -45.68
CA MET A 14 13.46 -26.45 -46.57
C MET A 14 14.84 -26.61 -45.95
N ASP A 15 15.02 -26.17 -44.71
CA ASP A 15 16.28 -26.28 -43.96
C ASP A 15 16.68 -27.75 -43.79
N THR A 16 15.72 -28.60 -43.42
CA THR A 16 15.93 -30.05 -43.26
C THR A 16 16.38 -30.73 -44.56
N ILE A 17 15.84 -30.34 -45.72
CA ILE A 17 16.27 -30.91 -47.01
C ILE A 17 17.67 -30.43 -47.38
N ALA A 18 17.96 -29.14 -47.18
CA ALA A 18 19.29 -28.57 -47.45
C ALA A 18 20.38 -29.20 -46.56
N GLU A 19 20.09 -29.44 -45.29
CA GLU A 19 21.00 -30.11 -44.36
C GLU A 19 21.16 -31.61 -44.67
N ALA A 20 20.08 -32.28 -45.10
CA ALA A 20 20.11 -33.71 -45.45
C ALA A 20 20.88 -34.03 -46.74
N GLU A 21 21.22 -33.03 -47.57
CA GLU A 21 22.16 -33.19 -48.69
C GLU A 21 23.62 -33.35 -48.23
N VAL A 22 23.93 -33.00 -46.97
CA VAL A 22 25.29 -33.02 -46.40
C VAL A 22 25.55 -34.30 -45.59
N GLU A 23 24.54 -34.88 -44.94
CA GLU A 23 24.68 -36.09 -44.10
C GLU A 23 23.59 -37.14 -44.34
N ASP A 24 24.00 -38.36 -44.71
CA ASP A 24 23.13 -39.51 -45.07
C ASP A 24 22.34 -40.10 -43.87
N ARG A 25 22.40 -39.48 -42.68
CA ARG A 25 21.77 -39.95 -41.44
C ARG A 25 20.33 -39.46 -41.24
N HIS A 26 19.81 -38.62 -42.14
CA HIS A 26 18.51 -37.94 -41.96
C HIS A 26 17.40 -38.35 -42.96
N LEU A 27 17.48 -39.55 -43.56
CA LEU A 27 16.47 -40.04 -44.52
C LEU A 27 15.01 -39.95 -44.01
N GLY A 28 14.74 -40.24 -42.73
CA GLY A 28 13.40 -40.14 -42.16
C GLY A 28 12.85 -38.70 -42.12
N TYR A 29 13.70 -37.74 -41.73
CA TYR A 29 13.33 -36.32 -41.67
C TYR A 29 13.17 -35.72 -43.07
N ARG A 30 13.95 -36.17 -44.04
CA ARG A 30 13.82 -35.77 -45.45
C ARG A 30 12.46 -36.16 -46.03
N HIS A 31 11.97 -37.38 -45.77
CA HIS A 31 10.63 -37.78 -46.22
C HIS A 31 9.53 -36.93 -45.58
N ALA A 32 9.63 -36.64 -44.27
CA ALA A 32 8.69 -35.76 -43.58
C ALA A 32 8.71 -34.33 -44.15
N ALA A 33 9.88 -33.79 -44.44
CA ALA A 33 10.04 -32.48 -45.07
C ALA A 33 9.43 -32.44 -46.49
N CYS A 34 9.65 -33.48 -47.31
CA CYS A 34 9.03 -33.58 -48.64
C CYS A 34 7.50 -33.61 -48.56
N VAL A 35 6.93 -34.36 -47.62
CA VAL A 35 5.48 -34.39 -47.40
C VAL A 35 4.97 -33.01 -47.01
N ILE A 36 5.64 -32.33 -46.08
CA ILE A 36 5.26 -30.97 -45.66
C ILE A 36 5.31 -29.99 -46.83
N LEU A 37 6.37 -30.01 -47.66
CA LEU A 37 6.47 -29.13 -48.84
C LEU A 37 5.39 -29.40 -49.89
N ALA A 38 4.93 -30.64 -50.00
CA ALA A 38 3.87 -31.05 -50.91
C ALA A 38 2.47 -30.68 -50.40
N THR A 39 2.25 -30.69 -49.08
CA THR A 39 0.92 -30.48 -48.48
C THR A 39 0.68 -29.06 -47.97
N VAL A 40 1.74 -28.34 -47.59
CA VAL A 40 1.64 -26.95 -47.13
C VAL A 40 1.79 -26.03 -48.34
N PRO A 41 0.79 -25.19 -48.67
CA PRO A 41 0.90 -24.27 -49.80
C PRO A 41 2.11 -23.35 -49.62
N ALA A 42 2.77 -23.02 -50.74
CA ALA A 42 3.83 -22.02 -50.72
C ALA A 42 3.24 -20.66 -50.28
N PRO A 43 4.03 -19.82 -49.59
CA PRO A 43 3.63 -18.44 -49.39
C PRO A 43 3.34 -17.80 -50.76
N PRO A 44 2.40 -16.84 -50.82
CA PRO A 44 2.18 -16.08 -52.05
C PRO A 44 3.50 -15.48 -52.53
N ALA A 45 3.68 -15.43 -53.85
CA ALA A 45 4.85 -14.79 -54.46
C ALA A 45 5.01 -13.38 -53.91
N THR A 46 6.24 -12.98 -53.62
CA THR A 46 6.52 -11.60 -53.24
C THR A 46 6.48 -10.70 -54.48
N LEU A 47 6.33 -9.39 -54.28
CA LEU A 47 6.40 -8.46 -55.41
C LEU A 47 7.79 -8.50 -56.06
N ALA A 48 8.85 -8.77 -55.29
CA ALA A 48 10.18 -8.98 -55.82
C ALA A 48 10.26 -10.21 -56.75
N ASP A 49 9.59 -11.31 -56.41
CA ASP A 49 9.54 -12.52 -57.24
C ASP A 49 8.80 -12.26 -58.55
N GLU A 50 7.66 -11.56 -58.49
CA GLU A 50 6.89 -11.17 -59.67
C GLU A 50 7.71 -10.26 -60.61
N LEU A 51 8.48 -9.33 -60.06
CA LEU A 51 9.36 -8.45 -60.84
C LEU A 51 10.53 -9.22 -61.48
N ARG A 52 11.11 -10.21 -60.78
CA ARG A 52 12.16 -11.07 -61.34
C ARG A 52 11.64 -11.94 -62.46
N GLU A 53 10.43 -12.49 -62.31
CA GLU A 53 9.74 -13.25 -63.34
C GLU A 53 9.50 -12.38 -64.59
N ALA A 54 8.96 -11.17 -64.41
CA ALA A 54 8.76 -10.21 -65.50
C ALA A 54 10.06 -9.81 -66.20
N ALA A 55 11.17 -9.67 -65.46
CA ALA A 55 12.48 -9.34 -66.04
C ALA A 55 13.09 -10.48 -66.89
N ASN A 56 12.64 -11.71 -66.68
CA ASN A 56 13.09 -12.89 -67.42
C ASN A 56 12.27 -13.15 -68.70
N ASP A 57 11.24 -12.34 -68.97
CA ASP A 57 10.46 -12.42 -70.21
C ASP A 57 11.37 -12.08 -71.42
N PRO A 58 11.52 -12.99 -72.41
CA PRO A 58 12.38 -12.79 -73.57
C PRO A 58 11.94 -11.63 -74.48
N THR A 59 10.72 -11.12 -74.31
CA THR A 59 10.20 -9.96 -75.06
C THR A 59 10.65 -8.62 -74.49
N VAL A 60 11.20 -8.60 -73.27
CA VAL A 60 11.70 -7.39 -72.60
C VAL A 60 13.12 -7.08 -73.07
N CYS A 61 13.37 -5.82 -73.45
CA CYS A 61 14.70 -5.37 -73.86
C CYS A 61 15.71 -5.49 -72.71
N THR A 62 16.93 -5.96 -72.98
CA THR A 62 17.98 -6.23 -71.98
C THR A 62 18.20 -5.08 -70.99
N ARG A 63 18.17 -3.83 -71.45
CA ARG A 63 18.32 -2.67 -70.56
C ARG A 63 17.19 -2.58 -69.53
N VAL A 64 15.95 -2.79 -69.97
CA VAL A 64 14.77 -2.78 -69.09
C VAL A 64 14.83 -3.97 -68.13
N SER A 65 15.23 -5.16 -68.57
CA SER A 65 15.40 -6.31 -67.68
C SER A 65 16.42 -6.05 -66.55
N ILE A 66 17.50 -5.32 -66.82
CA ILE A 66 18.49 -4.94 -65.79
C ILE A 66 17.86 -3.97 -64.77
N GLU A 67 17.13 -2.96 -65.23
CA GLU A 67 16.44 -2.00 -64.36
C GLU A 67 15.36 -2.67 -63.50
N VAL A 68 14.57 -3.59 -64.08
CA VAL A 68 13.53 -4.33 -63.36
C VAL A 68 14.15 -5.27 -62.32
N ARG A 69 15.28 -5.92 -62.59
CA ARG A 69 16.01 -6.72 -61.59
C ARG A 69 16.52 -5.88 -60.42
N SER A 70 17.10 -4.71 -60.72
CA SER A 70 17.52 -3.76 -59.69
C SER A 70 16.35 -3.26 -58.84
N LEU A 71 15.18 -3.04 -59.47
CA LEU A 71 13.96 -2.72 -58.74
C LEU A 71 13.49 -3.89 -57.85
N ALA A 72 13.54 -5.13 -58.35
CA ALA A 72 13.19 -6.30 -57.59
C ALA A 72 14.05 -6.45 -56.33
N ASP A 73 15.36 -6.25 -56.41
CA ASP A 73 16.26 -6.31 -55.26
C ASP A 73 15.95 -5.24 -54.21
N ARG A 74 15.55 -4.03 -54.66
CA ARG A 74 15.09 -2.96 -53.75
C ARG A 74 13.75 -3.30 -53.10
N VAL A 75 12.82 -3.89 -53.86
CA VAL A 75 11.52 -4.32 -53.35
C VAL A 75 11.71 -5.43 -52.30
N GLU A 76 12.56 -6.41 -52.57
CA GLU A 76 12.89 -7.48 -51.63
C GLU A 76 13.46 -6.91 -50.32
N ALA A 77 14.37 -5.94 -50.39
CA ALA A 77 14.91 -5.28 -49.21
C ALA A 77 13.83 -4.57 -48.38
N VAL A 78 12.87 -3.92 -49.04
CA VAL A 78 11.73 -3.24 -48.38
C VAL A 78 10.76 -4.26 -47.78
N GLU A 79 10.42 -5.33 -48.50
CA GLU A 79 9.54 -6.39 -48.01
C GLU A 79 10.16 -7.10 -46.80
N LYS A 80 11.48 -7.33 -46.83
CA LYS A 80 12.23 -7.87 -45.68
C LYS A 80 12.15 -6.93 -44.48
N ALA A 81 12.46 -5.64 -44.66
CA ALA A 81 12.38 -4.66 -43.58
C ALA A 81 10.96 -4.51 -43.01
N LEU A 82 9.93 -4.59 -43.86
CA LEU A 82 8.54 -4.55 -43.44
C LEU A 82 8.16 -5.79 -42.62
N ASN A 83 8.60 -6.97 -43.05
CA ASN A 83 8.39 -8.22 -42.31
C ASN A 83 9.10 -8.21 -40.95
N GLU A 84 10.32 -7.69 -40.87
CA GLU A 84 11.06 -7.48 -39.62
C GLU A 84 10.28 -6.53 -38.69
N ALA A 85 9.81 -5.39 -39.21
CA ALA A 85 9.01 -4.44 -38.44
C ALA A 85 7.68 -5.04 -37.93
N TYR A 86 7.03 -5.90 -38.71
CA TYR A 86 5.84 -6.62 -38.24
C TYR A 86 6.17 -7.64 -37.15
N ALA A 87 7.30 -8.36 -37.28
CA ALA A 87 7.74 -9.30 -36.25
C ALA A 87 8.05 -8.59 -34.93
N ASP A 88 8.75 -7.45 -34.98
CA ASP A 88 9.05 -6.61 -33.81
C ASP A 88 7.78 -6.09 -33.16
N ARG A 89 6.81 -5.64 -33.96
CA ARG A 89 5.51 -5.17 -33.46
C ARG A 89 4.75 -6.30 -32.76
N ASP A 90 4.72 -7.49 -33.34
CA ASP A 90 4.02 -8.64 -32.76
C ASP A 90 4.72 -9.15 -31.49
N GLU A 91 6.04 -9.03 -31.40
CA GLU A 91 6.80 -9.25 -30.16
C GLU A 91 6.45 -8.21 -29.09
N ALA A 92 6.41 -6.93 -29.44
CA ALA A 92 6.03 -5.86 -28.53
C ALA A 92 4.61 -6.07 -27.99
N TYR A 93 3.65 -6.45 -28.83
CA TYR A 93 2.28 -6.77 -28.40
C TYR A 93 2.23 -7.97 -27.44
N ARG A 94 2.98 -9.05 -27.74
CA ARG A 94 3.10 -10.19 -26.82
C ARG A 94 3.66 -9.75 -25.47
N ARG A 95 4.70 -8.90 -25.47
CA ARG A 95 5.28 -8.39 -24.23
C ARG A 95 4.30 -7.54 -23.43
N ILE A 96 3.53 -6.68 -24.09
CA ILE A 96 2.46 -5.88 -23.44
C ILE A 96 1.41 -6.79 -22.82
N GLN A 97 0.96 -7.83 -23.52
CA GLN A 97 -0.02 -8.79 -22.99
C GLN A 97 0.50 -9.52 -21.75
N THR A 98 1.77 -9.94 -21.75
CA THR A 98 2.41 -10.55 -20.57
C THR A 98 2.43 -9.58 -19.39
N LEU A 99 2.86 -8.33 -19.59
CA LEU A 99 2.92 -7.31 -18.53
C LEU A 99 1.53 -6.98 -17.98
N LEU A 100 0.50 -6.95 -18.83
CA LEU A 100 -0.88 -6.76 -18.39
C LEU A 100 -1.40 -7.94 -17.56
N GLY A 101 -0.99 -9.16 -17.90
CA GLY A 101 -1.26 -10.36 -17.09
C GLY A 101 -0.60 -10.29 -15.72
N GLU A 102 0.71 -10.03 -15.67
CA GLU A 102 1.49 -9.89 -14.43
C GLU A 102 0.93 -8.77 -13.53
N ARG A 103 0.56 -7.63 -14.12
CA ARG A 103 -0.10 -6.53 -13.38
C ARG A 103 -1.43 -6.97 -12.78
N GLY A 104 -2.22 -7.77 -13.50
CA GLY A 104 -3.48 -8.31 -13.00
C GLY A 104 -3.30 -9.24 -11.80
N GLU A 105 -2.27 -10.10 -11.84
CA GLU A 105 -1.90 -10.98 -10.73
C GLU A 105 -1.48 -10.17 -9.49
N TYR A 106 -0.61 -9.17 -9.67
CA TYR A 106 -0.18 -8.28 -8.59
C TYR A 106 -1.34 -7.54 -7.93
N LEU A 107 -2.28 -7.00 -8.72
CA LEU A 107 -3.46 -6.32 -8.18
C LEU A 107 -4.35 -7.29 -7.39
N ASN A 108 -4.52 -8.52 -7.86
CA ASN A 108 -5.28 -9.54 -7.13
C ASN A 108 -4.61 -9.91 -5.80
N GLU A 109 -3.27 -10.03 -5.78
CA GLU A 109 -2.51 -10.29 -4.56
C GLU A 109 -2.64 -9.15 -3.56
N MET A 110 -2.52 -7.90 -4.03
CA MET A 110 -2.70 -6.70 -3.20
C MET A 110 -4.08 -6.64 -2.56
N ILE A 111 -5.16 -6.85 -3.33
CA ILE A 111 -6.54 -6.88 -2.82
C ILE A 111 -6.72 -8.02 -1.80
N SER A 112 -6.12 -9.18 -2.06
CA SER A 112 -6.13 -10.31 -1.12
C SER A 112 -5.41 -9.97 0.19
N SER A 113 -4.29 -9.25 0.10
CA SER A 113 -3.53 -8.77 1.27
C SER A 113 -4.32 -7.75 2.08
N GLU A 114 -4.93 -6.75 1.43
CA GLU A 114 -5.80 -5.75 2.08
C GLU A 114 -6.94 -6.43 2.84
N ARG A 115 -7.64 -7.38 2.21
CA ARG A 115 -8.71 -8.14 2.89
C ARG A 115 -8.21 -8.95 4.08
N LYS A 116 -6.97 -9.46 4.04
CA LYS A 116 -6.36 -10.15 5.20
C LYS A 116 -6.04 -9.15 6.30
N GLN A 117 -5.54 -7.98 5.94
CA GLN A 117 -5.26 -6.91 6.89
C GLN A 117 -6.54 -6.41 7.56
N GLU A 118 -7.60 -6.13 6.80
CA GLU A 118 -8.92 -5.74 7.35
C GLU A 118 -9.45 -6.80 8.33
N LYS A 119 -9.29 -8.10 8.02
CA LYS A 119 -9.67 -9.18 8.94
C LYS A 119 -8.83 -9.21 10.20
N LEU A 120 -7.52 -8.98 10.09
CA LEU A 120 -6.63 -8.90 11.25
C LEU A 120 -6.94 -7.69 12.11
N GLU A 121 -7.20 -6.53 11.50
CA GLU A 121 -7.61 -5.31 12.20
C GLU A 121 -8.95 -5.49 12.92
N ALA A 122 -9.95 -6.09 12.25
CA ALA A 122 -11.23 -6.41 12.87
C ALA A 122 -11.08 -7.41 14.04
N GLU A 123 -10.19 -8.39 13.91
CA GLU A 123 -9.91 -9.36 14.97
C GLU A 123 -9.15 -8.72 16.15
N VAL A 124 -8.18 -7.85 15.87
CA VAL A 124 -7.50 -7.05 16.89
C VAL A 124 -8.50 -6.17 17.61
N GLU A 125 -9.41 -5.51 16.90
CA GLU A 125 -10.45 -4.69 17.49
C GLU A 125 -11.39 -5.53 18.37
N ARG A 126 -11.82 -6.70 17.89
CA ARG A 126 -12.64 -7.65 18.66
C ARG A 126 -11.94 -8.07 19.95
N LEU A 127 -10.68 -8.51 19.87
CA LEU A 127 -9.88 -8.91 21.02
C LEU A 127 -9.62 -7.75 21.98
N THR A 128 -9.40 -6.55 21.45
CA THR A 128 -9.22 -5.34 22.26
C THR A 128 -10.50 -5.03 23.02
N ARG A 129 -11.68 -5.01 22.36
CA ARG A 129 -12.98 -4.82 23.01
C ARG A 129 -13.27 -5.91 24.04
N GLU A 130 -13.00 -7.18 23.73
CA GLU A 130 -13.19 -8.28 24.68
C GLU A 130 -12.30 -8.14 25.92
N ARG A 131 -11.05 -7.70 25.73
CA ARG A 131 -10.15 -7.39 26.83
C ARG A 131 -10.63 -6.21 27.66
N THR A 132 -11.06 -5.11 27.04
CA THR A 132 -11.61 -3.96 27.78
C THR A 132 -12.86 -4.36 28.54
N VAL A 133 -13.79 -5.10 27.93
CA VAL A 133 -15.02 -5.56 28.62
C VAL A 133 -14.71 -6.50 29.78
N LYS A 134 -13.70 -7.37 29.64
CA LYS A 134 -13.31 -8.31 30.71
C LYS A 134 -12.54 -7.62 31.83
N GLU A 135 -11.75 -6.60 31.54
CA GLU A 135 -11.05 -5.79 32.55
C GLU A 135 -12.01 -4.77 33.21
N SER A 136 -12.99 -4.21 32.50
CA SER A 136 -13.98 -3.28 33.06
C SER A 136 -15.12 -3.94 33.85
N ARG A 137 -15.32 -5.26 33.75
CA ARG A 137 -16.45 -5.97 34.42
C ARG A 137 -16.09 -6.57 35.78
N THR A 138 -14.94 -6.22 36.37
CA THR A 138 -14.50 -6.77 37.66
C THR A 138 -13.91 -5.75 38.65
N VAL A 139 -14.29 -4.47 38.59
CA VAL A 139 -13.80 -3.45 39.56
C VAL A 139 -14.90 -2.54 40.10
N ALA A 140 -16.11 -3.06 40.30
CA ALA A 140 -17.15 -2.32 41.03
C ALA A 140 -17.12 -2.60 42.56
N SER A 141 -16.32 -3.56 43.06
CA SER A 141 -16.30 -3.89 44.49
C SER A 141 -15.12 -3.34 45.29
N ASP A 142 -14.03 -2.89 44.67
CA ASP A 142 -12.79 -2.56 45.40
C ASP A 142 -12.03 -1.35 44.78
N LEU A 143 -12.72 -0.24 44.54
CA LEU A 143 -12.01 1.03 44.33
C LEU A 143 -11.48 1.52 45.70
N PRO A 144 -10.24 1.99 45.79
CA PRO A 144 -9.71 2.54 47.04
C PRO A 144 -10.51 3.77 47.47
N ASP A 145 -10.45 4.12 48.75
CA ASP A 145 -10.90 5.43 49.19
C ASP A 145 -10.08 6.50 48.45
N PRO A 146 -10.68 7.61 47.96
CA PRO A 146 -9.92 8.77 47.48
C PRO A 146 -8.76 9.14 48.41
N ALA A 147 -8.95 8.98 49.73
CA ALA A 147 -7.96 9.23 50.76
C ALA A 147 -6.73 8.30 50.73
N ASP A 148 -6.79 7.17 50.02
CA ASP A 148 -5.71 6.17 49.93
C ASP A 148 -4.93 6.23 48.60
N VAL A 149 -5.34 7.06 47.65
CA VAL A 149 -4.66 7.19 46.35
C VAL A 149 -3.26 7.79 46.53
N PRO A 150 -2.18 7.25 45.95
CA PRO A 150 -0.85 7.85 46.08
C PRO A 150 -0.77 9.28 45.53
N ASP A 151 0.18 10.07 46.04
CA ASP A 151 0.51 11.37 45.46
C ASP A 151 0.99 11.22 44.00
N GLY A 152 0.54 12.10 43.12
CA GLY A 152 0.85 12.10 41.68
C GLY A 152 -0.02 11.16 40.83
N ASP A 153 -0.84 10.29 41.42
CA ASP A 153 -1.69 9.37 40.66
C ASP A 153 -2.83 10.13 39.94
N VAL A 154 -3.01 9.83 38.65
CA VAL A 154 -4.05 10.44 37.80
C VAL A 154 -5.28 9.53 37.73
N TRP A 155 -6.45 10.10 37.98
CA TRP A 155 -7.71 9.36 38.01
C TRP A 155 -8.79 10.07 37.21
N GLN A 156 -9.67 9.27 36.62
CA GLN A 156 -10.99 9.74 36.22
C GLN A 156 -11.87 9.75 37.47
N VAL A 157 -12.44 10.91 37.77
CA VAL A 157 -13.20 11.15 38.99
C VAL A 157 -14.52 11.85 38.68
N GLU A 158 -15.48 11.76 39.60
CA GLU A 158 -16.70 12.55 39.62
C GLU A 158 -16.62 13.55 40.78
N ILE A 159 -16.71 14.83 40.46
CA ILE A 159 -16.67 15.92 41.44
C ILE A 159 -17.99 16.68 41.31
N ARG A 160 -18.81 16.64 42.38
CA ARG A 160 -20.13 17.28 42.42
C ARG A 160 -21.02 16.97 41.20
N GLY A 161 -21.03 15.71 40.76
CA GLY A 161 -21.83 15.25 39.61
C GLY A 161 -21.20 15.50 38.23
N ARG A 162 -20.00 16.07 38.17
CA ARG A 162 -19.25 16.29 36.93
C ARG A 162 -18.09 15.31 36.83
N ARG A 163 -18.04 14.54 35.74
CA ARG A 163 -16.89 13.69 35.43
C ARG A 163 -15.74 14.55 34.91
N THR A 164 -14.56 14.35 35.48
CA THR A 164 -13.33 15.04 35.12
C THR A 164 -12.13 14.12 35.29
N VAL A 165 -10.95 14.61 34.92
CA VAL A 165 -9.67 14.01 35.29
C VAL A 165 -9.12 14.82 36.46
N ALA A 166 -8.61 14.15 37.48
CA ALA A 166 -7.96 14.81 38.59
C ALA A 166 -6.67 14.08 38.97
N VAL A 167 -5.72 14.84 39.47
CA VAL A 167 -4.47 14.31 40.03
C VAL A 167 -4.50 14.52 41.52
N ARG A 168 -4.10 13.50 42.28
CA ARG A 168 -3.87 13.68 43.70
C ARG A 168 -2.54 14.40 43.91
N SER A 169 -2.58 15.53 44.60
CA SER A 169 -1.41 16.32 44.99
C SER A 169 -1.51 16.69 46.47
N CYS A 170 -0.77 15.99 47.33
CA CYS A 170 -0.67 16.32 48.75
C CYS A 170 0.22 17.56 49.02
N HIS A 171 0.80 18.16 47.97
CA HIS A 171 1.65 19.33 48.08
C HIS A 171 0.87 20.66 48.07
N TYR A 172 -0.42 20.65 47.72
CA TYR A 172 -1.21 21.87 47.63
C TYR A 172 -1.78 22.31 48.99
N SER A 173 -2.42 21.40 49.70
CA SER A 173 -3.02 21.62 51.03
C SER A 173 -3.38 20.28 51.66
N ASP A 174 -3.34 20.20 52.99
CA ASP A 174 -3.79 19.01 53.74
C ASP A 174 -5.29 18.70 53.54
N GLU A 175 -6.10 19.68 53.14
CA GLU A 175 -7.56 19.55 52.98
C GLU A 175 -8.00 19.45 51.51
N LEU A 176 -7.21 19.99 50.57
CA LEU A 176 -7.55 20.07 49.14
C LEU A 176 -6.47 19.36 48.32
N VAL A 177 -6.55 18.03 48.33
CA VAL A 177 -5.53 17.14 47.77
C VAL A 177 -5.84 16.69 46.34
N TRP A 178 -6.99 17.02 45.77
CA TRP A 178 -7.36 16.64 44.40
C TRP A 178 -7.41 17.84 43.48
N ILE A 179 -6.59 17.86 42.44
CA ILE A 179 -6.54 18.97 41.50
C ILE A 179 -7.27 18.56 40.22
N ASP A 180 -8.38 19.25 39.91
CA ASP A 180 -9.08 19.09 38.64
C ASP A 180 -8.18 19.57 37.49
N ALA A 181 -7.90 18.66 36.58
CA ALA A 181 -7.10 18.85 35.38
C ALA A 181 -7.48 20.08 34.56
N PHE A 182 -8.79 20.34 34.42
CA PHE A 182 -9.29 21.34 33.47
C PHE A 182 -9.45 22.71 34.11
N SER A 183 -9.89 22.75 35.38
CA SER A 183 -10.12 24.00 36.09
C SER A 183 -8.95 24.44 36.96
N GLY A 184 -8.00 23.56 37.26
CA GLY A 184 -6.95 23.79 38.26
C GLY A 184 -7.48 23.93 39.68
N THR A 185 -8.78 23.66 39.90
CA THR A 185 -9.41 23.80 41.21
C THR A 185 -9.06 22.61 42.07
N ALA A 186 -8.66 22.88 43.31
CA ALA A 186 -8.37 21.85 44.30
C ALA A 186 -9.63 21.45 45.09
N TRP A 187 -9.74 20.17 45.43
CA TRP A 187 -10.90 19.53 46.03
C TRP A 187 -10.49 18.60 47.18
N SER A 188 -11.39 18.45 48.15
CA SER A 188 -11.17 17.52 49.27
C SER A 188 -11.46 16.08 48.87
N ASP A 189 -10.91 15.11 49.61
CA ASP A 189 -11.20 13.68 49.39
C ASP A 189 -12.71 13.39 49.41
N GLY A 190 -13.48 14.10 50.25
CA GLY A 190 -14.93 13.94 50.36
C GLY A 190 -15.76 14.51 49.21
N ASP A 191 -15.19 15.40 48.39
CA ASP A 191 -15.87 15.96 47.20
C ASP A 191 -15.68 15.08 45.95
N VAL A 192 -14.82 14.05 46.04
CA VAL A 192 -14.32 13.28 44.91
C VAL A 192 -14.83 11.84 44.98
N THR A 193 -15.39 11.34 43.89
CA THR A 193 -15.71 9.91 43.72
C THR A 193 -14.82 9.34 42.63
N LEU A 194 -14.01 8.33 42.96
CA LEU A 194 -13.17 7.65 41.96
C LEU A 194 -14.02 6.86 40.97
N ILE A 195 -13.75 7.01 39.67
CA ILE A 195 -14.41 6.26 38.60
C ILE A 195 -13.45 5.20 38.06
N ALA A 196 -12.25 5.62 37.66
CA ALA A 196 -11.25 4.74 37.06
C ALA A 196 -9.84 5.31 37.23
N ARG A 197 -8.87 4.44 37.50
CA ARG A 197 -7.45 4.81 37.48
C ARG A 197 -7.00 5.00 36.04
N LEU A 198 -6.35 6.10 35.74
CA LEU A 198 -5.74 6.34 34.44
C LEU A 198 -4.28 5.88 34.48
N VAL A 199 -3.95 4.89 33.65
CA VAL A 199 -2.60 4.34 33.55
C VAL A 199 -1.98 4.83 32.25
N PRO A 200 -0.74 5.34 32.27
CA PRO A 200 -0.09 5.79 31.04
C PRO A 200 0.05 4.68 30.02
N ASP A 201 -0.35 4.96 28.78
CA ASP A 201 -0.11 4.05 27.66
C ASP A 201 1.33 4.22 27.19
N THR A 202 2.26 3.50 27.83
CA THR A 202 3.70 3.55 27.53
C THR A 202 4.05 3.13 26.11
N ARG A 203 3.11 2.59 25.34
CA ARG A 203 3.30 2.28 23.91
C ARG A 203 3.00 3.48 23.01
N ARG A 204 2.36 4.51 23.55
CA ARG A 204 1.88 5.68 22.82
C ARG A 204 2.56 6.94 23.33
N VAL A 205 3.87 7.00 23.05
CA VAL A 205 4.69 8.20 23.22
C VAL A 205 4.59 9.04 21.95
N ILE A 206 4.23 10.30 22.11
CA ILE A 206 4.11 11.29 21.04
C ILE A 206 5.30 12.23 21.13
N ASP A 207 6.17 12.16 20.12
CA ASP A 207 7.37 12.99 19.98
C ASP A 207 7.23 14.07 18.89
N ARG A 208 6.09 14.10 18.19
CA ARG A 208 5.80 15.00 17.08
C ARG A 208 4.59 15.89 17.37
N PRO A 209 4.70 17.22 17.17
CA PRO A 209 3.59 18.16 17.38
C PRO A 209 2.34 17.82 16.57
N GLU A 210 2.50 17.30 15.35
CA GLU A 210 1.40 17.00 14.44
C GLU A 210 0.53 15.85 14.94
N ASP A 211 1.13 14.88 15.65
CA ASP A 211 0.42 13.75 16.23
C ASP A 211 -0.29 14.15 17.53
N LEU A 212 0.33 15.06 18.30
CA LEU A 212 -0.28 15.66 19.48
C LEU A 212 -1.53 16.49 19.09
N ASP A 213 -1.47 17.24 17.99
CA ASP A 213 -2.59 18.03 17.49
C ASP A 213 -3.80 17.20 17.04
N LYS A 214 -3.60 15.94 16.65
CA LYS A 214 -4.69 15.04 16.26
C LYS A 214 -5.56 14.60 17.44
N LEU A 215 -5.02 14.64 18.66
CA LEU A 215 -5.75 14.20 19.86
C LEU A 215 -7.07 14.97 20.05
N PRO A 216 -8.14 14.32 20.55
CA PRO A 216 -9.41 15.00 20.80
C PRO A 216 -9.30 16.02 21.96
N GLU A 217 -10.17 17.02 21.94
CA GLU A 217 -10.35 17.92 23.09
C GLU A 217 -10.68 17.12 24.35
N GLY A 218 -10.08 17.47 25.48
CA GLY A 218 -10.19 16.71 26.73
C GLY A 218 -9.12 15.62 26.90
N SER A 219 -8.22 15.43 25.93
CA SER A 219 -7.11 14.49 26.09
C SER A 219 -6.12 14.97 27.16
N VAL A 220 -5.53 14.00 27.85
CA VAL A 220 -4.48 14.24 28.86
C VAL A 220 -3.25 13.43 28.50
N VAL A 221 -2.10 14.09 28.54
CA VAL A 221 -0.78 13.50 28.33
C VAL A 221 0.12 13.78 29.53
N LEU A 222 1.14 12.98 29.76
CA LEU A 222 2.20 13.25 30.73
C LEU A 222 3.47 13.70 30.00
N ASP A 223 4.17 14.68 30.55
CA ASP A 223 5.54 14.98 30.14
C ASP A 223 6.56 13.95 30.68
N GLU A 224 7.84 14.17 30.36
CA GLU A 224 8.95 13.32 30.83
C GLU A 224 9.07 13.26 32.36
N ASP A 225 8.68 14.34 33.05
CA ASP A 225 8.70 14.45 34.51
C ASP A 225 7.44 13.85 35.16
N GLY A 226 6.49 13.38 34.37
CA GLY A 226 5.23 12.80 34.83
C GLY A 226 4.17 13.84 35.21
N PHE A 227 4.34 15.10 34.82
CA PHE A 227 3.31 16.12 35.01
C PHE A 227 2.27 16.08 33.88
N PRO A 228 0.99 16.21 34.24
CA PRO A 228 -0.09 16.18 33.27
C PRO A 228 -0.21 17.49 32.48
N ILE A 229 -0.42 17.35 31.17
CA ILE A 229 -0.70 18.42 30.22
C ILE A 229 -2.03 18.11 29.51
N TYR A 230 -2.90 19.11 29.46
CA TYR A 230 -4.30 18.94 29.07
C TYR A 230 -4.62 19.64 27.77
N LYS A 231 -5.41 18.98 26.91
CA LYS A 231 -5.92 19.60 25.70
C LYS A 231 -7.25 20.31 25.98
N MET A 232 -7.23 21.64 25.96
CA MET A 232 -8.39 22.46 26.29
C MET A 232 -9.30 22.69 25.09
N THR A 233 -8.74 23.09 23.96
CA THR A 233 -9.42 23.29 22.66
C THR A 233 -8.35 23.18 21.58
N ARG A 234 -8.69 23.08 20.28
CA ARG A 234 -7.65 23.20 19.24
C ARG A 234 -7.29 24.68 19.04
N PRO A 235 -6.01 25.07 19.07
CA PRO A 235 -4.76 24.28 19.19
C PRO A 235 -4.11 24.34 20.61
N PHE A 236 -4.88 24.61 21.66
CA PHE A 236 -4.39 24.98 22.97
C PHE A 236 -4.25 23.82 23.97
N TRP A 237 -3.07 23.79 24.56
CA TRP A 237 -2.63 22.92 25.64
C TRP A 237 -2.35 23.73 26.90
N ARG A 238 -2.63 23.15 28.06
CA ARG A 238 -2.35 23.76 29.36
C ARG A 238 -1.57 22.79 30.22
N SER A 239 -0.40 23.22 30.68
CA SER A 239 0.32 22.56 31.77
C SER A 239 -0.15 23.13 33.11
N TYR A 240 -0.03 22.35 34.17
CA TYR A 240 -0.33 22.77 35.54
C TYR A 240 0.53 23.96 36.01
N GLN A 241 1.74 24.15 35.45
CA GLN A 241 2.73 25.12 35.94
C GLN A 241 2.50 26.59 35.52
N GLU A 242 1.26 27.07 35.45
CA GLU A 242 0.91 28.48 35.12
C GLU A 242 1.50 29.03 33.79
N VAL A 243 1.88 28.16 32.86
CA VAL A 243 2.40 28.57 31.55
C VAL A 243 1.23 29.03 30.67
N PRO A 244 1.40 30.11 29.86
CA PRO A 244 0.39 30.52 28.87
C PRO A 244 -0.01 29.36 27.96
N GLU A 245 -1.21 29.45 27.39
CA GLU A 245 -1.75 28.44 26.45
C GLU A 245 -0.71 28.06 25.38
N LEU A 246 -0.31 26.79 25.41
CA LEU A 246 0.73 26.25 24.55
C LEU A 246 0.10 25.66 23.30
N ASN A 247 0.77 25.78 22.15
CA ASN A 247 0.45 24.92 21.02
C ASN A 247 1.24 23.60 21.13
N ALA A 248 0.88 22.60 20.33
CA ALA A 248 1.55 21.29 20.37
C ALA A 248 3.08 21.39 20.17
N ALA A 249 3.55 22.30 19.32
CA ALA A 249 4.98 22.50 19.11
C ALA A 249 5.68 23.04 20.36
N ALA A 250 5.05 23.97 21.08
CA ALA A 250 5.58 24.50 22.33
C ALA A 250 5.57 23.42 23.42
N VAL A 251 4.56 22.54 23.48
CA VAL A 251 4.56 21.41 24.41
C VAL A 251 5.76 20.51 24.18
N ILE A 252 5.96 20.02 22.95
CA ILE A 252 7.08 19.11 22.63
C ILE A 252 8.44 19.80 22.84
N ASN A 253 8.57 21.07 22.48
CA ASN A 253 9.83 21.80 22.63
C ASN A 253 10.18 22.11 24.10
N THR A 254 9.17 22.33 24.95
CA THR A 254 9.38 22.68 26.36
C THR A 254 9.50 21.45 27.25
N TYR A 255 8.70 20.42 27.00
CA TYR A 255 8.53 19.27 27.90
C TYR A 255 9.01 17.94 27.30
N GLY A 256 9.48 17.93 26.05
CA GLY A 256 9.92 16.71 25.37
C GLY A 256 8.76 15.84 24.87
N PRO A 257 9.04 14.58 24.50
CA PRO A 257 8.02 13.59 24.16
C PRO A 257 7.03 13.37 25.30
N VAL A 258 5.76 13.23 24.96
CA VAL A 258 4.68 13.07 25.94
C VAL A 258 4.00 11.70 25.83
N THR A 259 3.55 11.15 26.95
CA THR A 259 2.84 9.86 27.00
C THR A 259 1.34 10.07 27.16
N VAL A 260 0.52 9.46 26.31
CA VAL A 260 -0.95 9.61 26.42
C VAL A 260 -1.49 8.81 27.61
N ILE A 261 -2.34 9.44 28.42
CA ILE A 261 -2.98 8.80 29.59
C ILE A 261 -4.50 8.79 29.54
N HIS A 262 -5.09 9.73 28.78
CA HIS A 262 -6.53 9.77 28.58
C HIS A 262 -6.88 10.34 27.21
N GLU A 263 -7.76 9.64 26.50
CA GLU A 263 -8.42 10.15 25.31
C GLU A 263 -9.93 10.02 25.49
N PRO A 264 -10.67 11.12 25.54
CA PRO A 264 -12.11 11.03 25.54
C PRO A 264 -12.57 10.40 24.23
N MET A 265 -13.54 9.51 24.33
CA MET A 265 -14.27 9.06 23.14
C MET A 265 -14.87 10.30 22.51
N VAL A 266 -14.50 10.59 21.26
CA VAL A 266 -15.21 11.58 20.47
C VAL A 266 -16.61 11.00 20.30
N ASP A 267 -17.56 11.49 21.09
CA ASP A 267 -18.97 11.26 20.80
C ASP A 267 -19.15 11.75 19.37
N SER A 268 -19.34 10.80 18.45
CA SER A 268 -19.64 11.10 17.06
C SER A 268 -20.94 11.85 17.10
N VAL A 269 -20.86 13.18 17.15
CA VAL A 269 -21.99 14.09 17.25
C VAL A 269 -22.99 13.63 16.21
N ARG A 270 -24.12 13.10 16.69
CA ARG A 270 -25.35 12.99 15.91
C ARG A 270 -25.60 14.40 15.40
N ARG A 271 -25.23 14.64 14.14
CA ARG A 271 -25.61 15.85 13.42
C ARG A 271 -27.13 15.81 13.28
N SER A 272 -27.83 16.42 14.22
CA SER A 272 -29.20 16.91 14.06
C SER A 272 -29.17 18.23 13.32
#